data_AF-A0A411G7J6-F1
#
_entry.id   AF-A0A411G7J6-F1
#
_cell.length_a   1.000
_cell.length_b   1.000
_cell.length_c   1.000
_cell.angle_alpha   90.00
_cell.angle_beta   90.00
_cell.angle_gamma   90.00
#
_symmetry.space_group_name_H-M   'P 1'
#
loop_
_entity.id
_entity.type
_entity.pdbx_description
1 polymer ?
#
loop_
_entity_poly.entity_id
_entity_poly.type
_entity_poly.pdbx_seq_one_letter_code
_entity_poly.pdbx_strand_id
1 'polypeptide(L)'
;TTKEMFLIKILLFTAFCFVNTNALLDKGLNNTCFEIIEDPTYAFYDLDVIECNFVTISQIKLTNNGLSFRLKNPNIRTPDYIRLNKTEQKLFNGNTIVHFVKRVNYRWEIGHTKTLGQYLPGFDGVTLYHNYDRRSAIMLYRKGSSYIVEGNIGGRILRYINGNDLDGDNSTYVLALLALAKEKELKREFDYDTYKQEYYNLGAENLERVHVKLLPIIDGRILNYGIIDARTLLRPILSYYNYIDMLFGVFTSPIISFNISGIVIPETEPFMPFIDTKKAVPPTIYLIDILNGLSQLMLKKKTYFGLSSYDIVILMAGRRLFKDISESHGSVSSKNFYKRAICDATENPSVIYSVYSDYLHDYLIWFFISKFATSARIKHELQHCEGFGETYIRMNSRRRTFLPWIDQCVANMMSHYFKNHDCSYFNNNEF
;
A
#
# COMPACT_ATOMS: atom_id res chain seq x y z
N THR A 1 27.31 13.00 -10.21
CA THR A 1 26.31 13.70 -11.05
C THR A 1 25.40 12.76 -11.84
N THR A 2 25.87 11.83 -12.69
CA THR A 2 24.97 10.93 -13.47
C THR A 2 24.35 9.76 -12.68
N LYS A 3 25.03 9.24 -11.65
CA LYS A 3 24.51 8.20 -10.73
C LYS A 3 23.52 8.76 -9.69
N GLU A 4 23.73 10.00 -9.26
CA GLU A 4 22.87 10.72 -8.29
C GLU A 4 21.49 11.02 -8.88
N MET A 5 21.46 11.46 -10.15
CA MET A 5 20.27 11.52 -10.98
C MET A 5 19.51 10.19 -10.92
N PHE A 6 20.13 9.06 -11.25
CA PHE A 6 19.44 7.77 -11.34
C PHE A 6 18.80 7.27 -10.03
N LEU A 7 19.40 7.54 -8.85
CA LEU A 7 18.87 7.03 -7.59
C LEU A 7 17.63 7.81 -7.11
N ILE A 8 17.63 9.13 -7.28
CA ILE A 8 16.48 10.02 -6.98
C ILE A 8 15.34 9.77 -7.98
N LYS A 9 15.68 9.55 -9.25
CA LYS A 9 14.75 9.27 -10.35
C LYS A 9 13.83 8.06 -10.11
N ILE A 10 14.19 7.12 -9.24
CA ILE A 10 13.47 5.83 -9.10
C ILE A 10 12.81 5.68 -7.71
N LEU A 11 13.36 6.32 -6.67
CA LEU A 11 12.77 6.30 -5.32
C LEU A 11 11.45 7.07 -5.22
N LEU A 12 11.23 8.05 -6.11
CA LEU A 12 9.95 8.78 -6.24
C LEU A 12 8.99 8.16 -7.24
N PHE A 13 9.49 7.36 -8.17
CA PHE A 13 8.69 6.51 -9.04
C PHE A 13 7.81 5.54 -8.24
N THR A 14 8.19 5.25 -7.00
CA THR A 14 7.54 4.29 -6.09
C THR A 14 6.77 4.94 -4.96
N ALA A 15 6.55 6.25 -4.99
CA ALA A 15 6.45 7.04 -3.77
C ALA A 15 5.43 6.53 -2.74
N PHE A 16 4.25 5.96 -3.02
CA PHE A 16 3.59 5.05 -2.05
C PHE A 16 3.58 3.61 -2.53
N CYS A 17 3.16 3.45 -3.79
CA CYS A 17 3.15 2.25 -4.60
C CYS A 17 2.91 2.68 -6.07
N PHE A 18 3.53 3.77 -6.56
CA PHE A 18 3.14 4.36 -7.87
C PHE A 18 3.56 3.40 -9.00
N VAL A 19 2.62 2.90 -9.82
CA VAL A 19 1.89 3.58 -10.90
C VAL A 19 2.81 4.52 -11.68
N ASN A 20 3.39 3.99 -12.76
CA ASN A 20 4.03 4.69 -13.87
C ASN A 20 3.95 6.22 -13.80
N THR A 21 4.95 6.82 -13.16
CA THR A 21 5.28 8.21 -13.45
C THR A 21 6.10 8.14 -14.72
N ASN A 22 5.67 8.70 -15.85
CA ASN A 22 6.62 9.03 -16.91
C ASN A 22 7.54 10.19 -16.44
N ALA A 23 7.88 10.27 -15.16
CA ALA A 23 8.42 11.42 -14.47
C ALA A 23 9.58 10.97 -13.59
N LEU A 24 10.74 10.88 -14.21
CA LEU A 24 12.01 10.82 -13.51
C LEU A 24 12.30 12.23 -12.95
N LEU A 25 12.63 12.36 -11.66
CA LEU A 25 12.94 13.66 -11.03
C LEU A 25 14.45 13.83 -10.85
N ASP A 26 14.96 15.00 -11.21
CA ASP A 26 16.35 15.41 -11.00
C ASP A 26 16.48 16.39 -9.82
N LYS A 27 17.61 16.40 -9.13
CA LYS A 27 17.94 17.42 -8.14
C LYS A 27 18.69 18.54 -8.85
N GLY A 28 18.03 19.67 -9.11
CA GLY A 28 18.70 20.80 -9.72
C GLY A 28 19.60 21.57 -8.75
N LEU A 29 20.39 22.49 -9.31
CA LEU A 29 21.37 23.35 -8.63
C LEU A 29 20.82 24.14 -7.43
N ASN A 30 19.49 24.29 -7.31
CA ASN A 30 18.81 25.04 -6.25
C ASN A 30 18.07 24.17 -5.20
N ASN A 31 18.39 22.88 -5.05
CA ASN A 31 17.66 21.94 -4.17
C ASN A 31 16.15 21.80 -4.51
N THR A 32 15.77 22.11 -5.73
CA THR A 32 14.43 21.88 -6.26
C THR A 32 14.41 20.61 -7.10
N CYS A 33 13.32 19.84 -7.04
CA CYS A 33 13.11 18.71 -7.94
C CYS A 33 12.85 19.28 -9.35
N PHE A 34 13.76 19.10 -10.29
CA PHE A 34 13.60 19.51 -11.69
C PHE A 34 13.18 18.34 -12.59
N GLU A 35 12.37 18.72 -13.58
CA GLU A 35 11.98 18.08 -14.85
C GLU A 35 11.65 16.59 -14.86
N ILE A 36 10.37 16.32 -15.16
CA ILE A 36 9.78 15.04 -15.50
C ILE A 36 10.42 14.52 -16.80
N ILE A 37 11.25 13.47 -16.73
CA ILE A 37 11.72 12.79 -17.95
C ILE A 37 10.76 11.64 -18.29
N GLU A 38 10.05 11.78 -19.41
CA GLU A 38 9.13 10.78 -19.95
C GLU A 38 9.87 9.60 -20.60
N ASP A 39 9.53 8.38 -20.18
CA ASP A 39 9.92 7.15 -20.89
C ASP A 39 8.74 6.64 -21.73
N PRO A 40 8.77 6.81 -23.06
CA PRO A 40 7.67 6.45 -23.94
C PRO A 40 7.46 4.93 -24.10
N THR A 41 8.35 4.09 -23.57
CA THR A 41 8.23 2.62 -23.67
C THR A 41 7.22 2.03 -22.69
N TYR A 42 6.74 2.80 -21.72
CA TYR A 42 5.80 2.36 -20.69
C TYR A 42 4.49 3.14 -20.77
N ALA A 43 3.47 2.55 -21.38
CA ALA A 43 2.14 3.17 -21.44
C ALA A 43 1.31 2.78 -20.19
N PHE A 44 1.25 3.61 -19.15
CA PHE A 44 0.33 3.49 -17.99
C PHE A 44 0.05 4.87 -17.36
N TYR A 45 -1.16 5.03 -16.79
CA TYR A 45 -1.83 6.31 -16.47
C TYR A 45 -0.98 7.38 -15.77
N ASP A 46 -1.19 8.65 -16.14
CA ASP A 46 -0.32 9.82 -15.89
C ASP A 46 -0.44 10.41 -14.46
N LEU A 47 0.10 9.76 -13.42
CA LEU A 47 0.24 10.44 -12.13
C LEU A 47 1.40 11.43 -12.26
N ASP A 48 1.11 12.69 -11.99
CA ASP A 48 2.05 13.80 -11.99
C ASP A 48 2.48 14.16 -10.57
N VAL A 49 3.72 14.62 -10.48
CA VAL A 49 4.27 15.19 -9.27
C VAL A 49 3.75 16.62 -9.14
N ILE A 50 2.89 16.86 -8.16
CA ILE A 50 2.27 18.17 -7.90
C ILE A 50 3.16 19.04 -7.02
N GLU A 51 3.81 18.42 -6.05
CA GLU A 51 4.76 19.06 -5.14
C GLU A 51 5.92 18.09 -4.90
N CYS A 52 7.16 18.60 -4.87
CA CYS A 52 8.32 17.82 -4.50
C CYS A 52 9.35 18.71 -3.84
N ASN A 53 9.77 18.32 -2.64
CA ASN A 53 10.75 19.03 -1.85
C ASN A 53 11.79 18.07 -1.30
N PHE A 54 13.07 18.42 -1.43
CA PHE A 54 14.12 17.77 -0.67
C PHE A 54 14.09 18.30 0.77
N VAL A 55 14.00 17.40 1.73
CA VAL A 55 13.88 17.72 3.15
C VAL A 55 14.92 16.97 3.94
N THR A 56 15.29 17.52 5.08
CA THR A 56 16.18 16.86 6.04
C THR A 56 15.42 16.57 7.32
N ILE A 57 15.77 15.47 7.97
CA ILE A 57 15.18 15.08 9.25
C ILE A 57 16.25 15.17 10.32
N SER A 58 15.93 15.85 11.40
CA SER A 58 16.81 16.07 12.54
C SER A 58 16.07 15.85 13.85
N GLN A 59 16.81 15.76 14.95
CA GLN A 59 16.26 15.67 16.30
C GLN A 59 15.27 14.50 16.48
N ILE A 60 15.59 13.34 15.90
CA ILE A 60 14.80 12.12 16.11
C ILE A 60 14.88 11.77 17.60
N LYS A 61 13.74 11.84 18.29
CA LYS A 61 13.60 11.42 19.68
C LYS A 61 12.63 10.25 19.75
N LEU A 62 13.11 9.17 20.34
CA LEU A 62 12.33 7.98 20.63
C LEU A 62 11.99 7.96 22.12
N THR A 63 10.71 7.71 22.40
CA THR A 63 10.21 7.38 23.74
C THR A 63 9.58 6.00 23.67
N ASN A 64 9.21 5.41 24.82
CA ASN A 64 8.59 4.08 24.86
C ASN A 64 7.38 3.97 23.91
N ASN A 65 6.56 5.02 23.83
CA ASN A 65 5.30 5.02 23.08
C ASN A 65 5.24 6.02 21.93
N GLY A 66 6.34 6.70 21.59
CA GLY A 66 6.29 7.81 20.64
C GLY A 66 7.58 8.08 19.88
N LEU A 67 7.39 8.61 18.68
CA LEU A 67 8.43 9.12 17.79
C LEU A 67 8.19 10.61 17.59
N SER A 68 9.24 11.40 17.70
CA SER A 68 9.19 12.79 17.26
C SER A 68 10.44 13.18 16.48
N PHE A 69 10.27 14.04 15.49
CA PHE A 69 11.38 14.53 14.68
C PHE A 69 11.04 15.89 14.08
N ARG A 70 12.07 16.60 13.64
CA ARG A 70 11.97 17.89 12.97
C ARG A 70 12.23 17.69 11.48
N LEU A 71 11.22 17.99 10.67
CA LEU A 71 11.31 18.02 9.22
C LEU A 71 11.70 19.44 8.78
N LYS A 72 12.86 19.59 8.15
CA LYS A 72 13.34 20.88 7.64
C LYS A 72 13.25 20.89 6.12
N ASN A 73 12.34 21.70 5.62
CA ASN A 73 12.26 22.07 4.21
C ASN A 73 13.08 23.34 3.98
N PRO A 74 14.08 23.36 3.07
CA PRO A 74 14.89 24.54 2.79
C PRO A 74 14.06 25.73 2.28
N ASN A 75 12.89 25.47 1.68
CA ASN A 75 12.00 26.48 1.12
C ASN A 75 11.02 27.07 2.15
N ILE A 76 10.94 26.50 3.37
CA ILE A 76 10.03 26.95 4.43
C ILE A 76 10.86 27.37 5.65
N ARG A 77 10.69 28.62 6.10
CA ARG A 77 11.45 29.17 7.24
C ARG A 77 11.17 28.43 8.56
N THR A 78 9.95 27.94 8.74
CA THR A 78 9.53 27.24 9.95
C THR A 78 9.51 25.74 9.70
N PRO A 79 10.39 24.97 10.34
CA PRO A 79 10.38 23.51 10.19
C PRO A 79 9.21 22.87 10.92
N ASP A 80 8.70 21.81 10.32
CA ASP A 80 7.56 21.06 10.83
C ASP A 80 8.00 20.08 11.91
N TYR A 81 7.42 20.24 13.09
CA TYR A 81 7.63 19.31 14.20
C TYR A 81 6.60 18.19 14.12
N ILE A 82 7.04 16.95 13.86
CA ILE A 82 6.18 15.79 13.74
C ILE A 82 6.21 15.00 15.05
N ARG A 83 5.03 14.68 15.59
CA ARG A 83 4.81 13.81 16.77
C ARG A 83 3.92 12.67 16.36
N LEU A 84 4.32 11.45 16.67
CA LEU A 84 3.61 10.23 16.31
C LEU A 84 3.60 9.29 17.50
N ASN A 85 2.52 8.53 17.65
CA ASN A 85 2.41 7.48 18.65
C ASN A 85 2.76 6.14 18.01
N LYS A 86 3.43 5.28 18.75
CA LYS A 86 3.71 3.91 18.33
C LYS A 86 2.37 3.18 18.19
N THR A 87 2.14 2.51 17.06
CA THR A 87 0.95 1.65 16.94
C THR A 87 1.19 0.34 17.67
N GLU A 88 0.14 -0.17 18.32
CA GLU A 88 0.12 -1.51 18.89
C GLU A 88 -0.08 -2.59 17.81
N GLN A 89 -0.50 -2.19 16.61
CA GLN A 89 -0.75 -3.07 15.48
C GLN A 89 0.58 -3.61 14.92
N LYS A 90 0.68 -4.94 14.79
CA LYS A 90 1.82 -5.62 14.17
C LYS A 90 1.49 -6.00 12.73
N LEU A 91 1.52 -5.01 11.84
CA LEU A 91 1.25 -5.24 10.42
C LEU A 91 2.24 -6.22 9.78
N PHE A 92 3.51 -6.19 10.17
CA PHE A 92 4.54 -7.15 9.79
C PHE A 92 5.68 -7.08 10.81
N ASN A 93 6.60 -8.03 10.77
CA ASN A 93 7.83 -7.99 11.56
C ASN A 93 8.99 -8.65 10.81
N GLY A 94 10.18 -8.64 11.42
CA GLY A 94 11.38 -9.25 10.84
C GLY A 94 11.24 -10.74 10.51
N ASN A 95 10.33 -11.46 11.17
CA ASN A 95 10.05 -12.89 10.96
C ASN A 95 8.96 -13.17 9.91
N THR A 96 8.27 -12.14 9.38
CA THR A 96 7.31 -12.31 8.27
C THR A 96 7.97 -13.07 7.12
N ILE A 97 7.36 -14.15 6.63
CA ILE A 97 7.97 -15.02 5.62
C ILE A 97 7.88 -14.39 4.23
N VAL A 98 8.96 -14.44 3.47
CA VAL A 98 9.03 -14.10 2.05
C VAL A 98 9.30 -15.37 1.25
N HIS A 99 8.31 -15.78 0.47
CA HIS A 99 8.39 -16.90 -0.46
C HIS A 99 8.88 -16.44 -1.83
N PHE A 100 9.99 -17.01 -2.28
CA PHE A 100 10.52 -16.79 -3.63
C PHE A 100 10.00 -17.89 -4.53
N VAL A 101 9.23 -17.52 -5.53
CA VAL A 101 8.62 -18.48 -6.46
C VAL A 101 9.31 -18.46 -7.79
N LYS A 102 9.55 -19.65 -8.32
CA LYS A 102 10.13 -19.86 -9.63
C LYS A 102 9.27 -20.78 -10.46
N ARG A 103 9.53 -20.75 -11.75
CA ARG A 103 8.90 -21.64 -12.71
C ARG A 103 9.85 -22.77 -13.08
N VAL A 104 9.43 -24.00 -12.83
CA VAL A 104 10.15 -25.22 -13.23
C VAL A 104 9.22 -26.08 -14.06
N ASN A 105 9.58 -26.39 -15.31
CA ASN A 105 8.78 -27.25 -16.20
C ASN A 105 7.29 -26.88 -16.28
N TYR A 106 7.01 -25.59 -16.50
CA TYR A 106 5.65 -25.02 -16.55
C TYR A 106 4.86 -25.05 -15.22
N ARG A 107 5.48 -25.47 -14.11
CA ARG A 107 4.88 -25.48 -12.77
C ARG A 107 5.49 -24.41 -11.89
N TRP A 108 4.64 -23.86 -11.02
CA TRP A 108 5.03 -22.87 -10.02
C TRP A 108 5.42 -23.56 -8.72
N GLU A 109 6.62 -23.27 -8.23
CA GLU A 109 7.18 -23.88 -7.02
C GLU A 109 7.87 -22.82 -6.17
N ILE A 110 7.89 -23.01 -4.84
CA ILE A 110 8.72 -22.22 -3.94
C ILE A 110 10.16 -22.65 -4.21
N GLY A 111 10.94 -21.74 -4.78
CA GLY A 111 12.37 -21.94 -4.95
C GLY A 111 13.08 -21.96 -3.60
N HIS A 112 12.83 -20.94 -2.80
CA HIS A 112 13.32 -20.84 -1.43
C HIS A 112 12.47 -19.85 -0.59
N THR A 113 12.72 -19.80 0.71
CA THR A 113 12.08 -18.85 1.63
C THR A 113 13.13 -18.08 2.42
N LYS A 114 12.81 -16.85 2.82
CA LYS A 114 13.58 -16.04 3.75
C LYS A 114 12.63 -15.36 4.71
N THR A 115 13.09 -14.95 5.87
CA THR A 115 12.35 -13.96 6.66
C THR A 115 12.50 -12.57 6.04
N LEU A 116 11.57 -11.66 6.34
CA LEU A 116 11.61 -10.28 5.85
C LEU A 116 12.90 -9.58 6.27
N GLY A 117 13.36 -9.85 7.49
CA GLY A 117 14.63 -9.37 8.03
C GLY A 117 15.87 -9.85 7.26
N GLN A 118 15.89 -11.14 6.88
CA GLN A 118 16.94 -11.70 6.03
C GLN A 118 16.91 -11.15 4.60
N TYR A 119 15.71 -10.91 4.05
CA TYR A 119 15.56 -10.37 2.71
C TYR A 119 15.85 -8.86 2.66
N LEU A 120 15.47 -8.12 3.69
CA LEU A 120 15.73 -6.70 3.87
C LEU A 120 16.62 -6.47 5.10
N PRO A 121 17.96 -6.62 4.99
CA PRO A 121 18.85 -6.41 6.13
C PRO A 121 18.67 -5.01 6.75
N GLY A 122 18.57 -4.95 8.09
CA GLY A 122 18.29 -3.72 8.85
C GLY A 122 16.79 -3.45 9.09
N PHE A 123 15.91 -4.29 8.52
CA PHE A 123 14.46 -4.22 8.69
C PHE A 123 13.94 -5.11 9.83
N ASP A 124 14.84 -5.76 10.58
CA ASP A 124 14.51 -6.67 11.69
C ASP A 124 13.83 -5.96 12.88
N GLY A 125 14.02 -4.63 13.00
CA GLY A 125 13.54 -3.79 14.10
C GLY A 125 12.59 -2.69 13.66
N VAL A 126 11.79 -2.91 12.62
CA VAL A 126 10.83 -1.91 12.13
C VAL A 126 9.81 -1.60 13.23
N THR A 127 9.58 -0.31 13.46
CA THR A 127 8.52 0.17 14.33
C THR A 127 7.58 1.08 13.54
N LEU A 128 6.28 0.85 13.69
CA LEU A 128 5.25 1.61 13.02
C LEU A 128 4.70 2.69 13.96
N TYR A 129 4.47 3.88 13.42
CA TYR A 129 4.03 5.05 14.16
C TYR A 129 2.94 5.78 13.40
N HIS A 130 1.89 6.20 14.11
CA HIS A 130 0.74 6.90 13.54
C HIS A 130 0.49 8.24 14.25
N ASN A 131 -0.04 9.21 13.51
CA ASN A 131 -0.75 10.37 14.06
C ASN A 131 -1.98 10.59 13.20
N TYR A 132 -3.13 10.29 13.79
CA TYR A 132 -4.42 10.37 13.12
C TYR A 132 -4.71 11.81 12.70
N ASP A 133 -4.70 12.78 13.63
CA ASP A 133 -4.97 14.19 13.32
C ASP A 133 -4.09 14.79 12.21
N ARG A 134 -2.86 14.28 12.05
CA ARG A 134 -1.93 14.72 10.99
C ARG A 134 -1.89 13.81 9.76
N ARG A 135 -2.76 12.80 9.69
CA ARG A 135 -2.79 11.77 8.64
C ARG A 135 -1.39 11.25 8.34
N SER A 136 -0.65 10.90 9.39
CA SER A 136 0.74 10.55 9.27
C SER A 136 0.94 9.11 9.70
N ALA A 137 1.45 8.27 8.80
CA ALA A 137 1.83 6.90 9.10
C ALA A 137 3.30 6.70 8.72
N ILE A 138 4.16 6.55 9.71
CA ILE A 138 5.60 6.44 9.53
C ILE A 138 6.07 5.06 9.95
N MET A 139 7.00 4.54 9.17
CA MET A 139 7.79 3.37 9.43
C MET A 139 9.21 3.82 9.81
N LEU A 140 9.65 3.44 11.00
CA LEU A 140 11.00 3.67 11.50
C LEU A 140 11.79 2.36 11.41
N TYR A 141 12.94 2.38 10.75
CA TYR A 141 13.84 1.22 10.70
C TYR A 141 15.31 1.66 10.76
N ARG A 142 16.23 0.71 11.00
CA ARG A 142 17.66 1.01 11.10
C ARG A 142 18.37 0.74 9.78
N LYS A 143 19.34 1.60 9.45
CA LYS A 143 20.29 1.38 8.35
C LYS A 143 21.69 1.74 8.86
N GLY A 144 22.51 0.71 9.15
CA GLY A 144 23.77 0.93 9.87
C GLY A 144 23.53 1.52 11.26
N SER A 145 24.24 2.61 11.58
CA SER A 145 24.06 3.37 12.84
C SER A 145 22.90 4.38 12.79
N SER A 146 22.29 4.60 11.63
CA SER A 146 21.27 5.64 11.44
C SER A 146 19.84 5.09 11.51
N TYR A 147 18.92 5.96 11.96
CA TYR A 147 17.49 5.73 11.90
C TYR A 147 16.91 6.33 10.63
N ILE A 148 16.11 5.54 9.92
CA ILE A 148 15.41 5.95 8.71
C ILE A 148 13.91 6.01 9.00
N VAL A 149 13.26 7.09 8.56
CA VAL A 149 11.82 7.30 8.66
C VAL A 149 11.23 7.43 7.25
N GLU A 150 10.28 6.57 6.92
CA GLU A 150 9.58 6.62 5.63
C GLU A 150 8.09 6.45 5.85
N GLY A 151 7.26 6.98 4.95
CA GLY A 151 5.82 6.82 5.04
C GLY A 151 5.07 8.07 4.61
N ASN A 152 3.94 8.34 5.28
CA ASN A 152 2.98 9.38 4.89
C ASN A 152 3.00 10.50 5.91
N ILE A 153 2.90 11.74 5.44
CA ILE A 153 2.66 12.91 6.28
C ILE A 153 1.63 13.79 5.56
N GLY A 154 0.38 13.78 6.03
CA GLY A 154 -0.65 14.69 5.52
C GLY A 154 -0.92 14.52 4.03
N GLY A 155 -0.95 13.28 3.54
CA GLY A 155 -1.13 12.97 2.12
C GLY A 155 0.15 13.09 1.28
N ARG A 156 1.24 13.60 1.85
CA ARG A 156 2.55 13.63 1.22
C ARG A 156 3.38 12.42 1.57
N ILE A 157 4.29 12.11 0.68
CA ILE A 157 5.11 10.93 0.71
C ILE A 157 6.49 11.31 1.18
N LEU A 158 6.90 10.75 2.31
CA LEU A 158 8.26 10.88 2.82
C LEU A 158 9.08 9.64 2.46
N ARG A 159 10.15 9.82 1.69
CA ARG A 159 11.08 8.77 1.28
C ARG A 159 12.52 9.12 1.58
N TYR A 160 13.27 8.15 2.08
CA TYR A 160 14.69 8.30 2.30
C TYR A 160 15.45 8.10 1.00
N ILE A 161 16.42 8.96 0.75
CA ILE A 161 17.32 8.86 -0.39
C ILE A 161 18.73 8.71 0.15
N ASN A 162 19.46 7.70 -0.34
CA ASN A 162 20.79 7.41 0.17
C ASN A 162 21.77 8.54 -0.13
N GLY A 163 22.20 9.27 0.91
CA GLY A 163 22.97 10.52 0.79
C GLY A 163 24.48 10.38 0.63
N ASN A 164 25.01 9.21 0.21
CA ASN A 164 26.47 9.00 0.15
C ASN A 164 27.23 9.98 -0.77
N ASP A 165 26.53 10.74 -1.64
CA ASP A 165 27.15 11.74 -2.54
C ASP A 165 26.70 13.19 -2.26
N LEU A 166 25.92 13.45 -1.19
CA LEU A 166 25.40 14.80 -0.90
C LEU A 166 25.74 15.21 0.54
N ASP A 167 26.96 15.73 0.72
CA ASP A 167 27.49 16.45 1.89
C ASP A 167 26.99 16.01 3.29
N GLY A 168 27.81 15.18 3.96
CA GLY A 168 27.97 15.11 5.42
C GLY A 168 26.74 14.77 6.27
N ASP A 169 26.71 13.54 6.82
CA ASP A 169 25.94 13.04 7.98
C ASP A 169 24.41 13.30 8.07
N ASN A 170 23.82 14.07 7.17
CA ASN A 170 22.39 14.35 7.18
C ASN A 170 21.66 13.45 6.19
N SER A 171 20.79 12.59 6.73
CA SER A 171 19.84 11.81 5.94
C SER A 171 18.97 12.75 5.11
N THR A 172 19.07 12.66 3.79
CA THR A 172 18.25 13.43 2.85
C THR A 172 17.01 12.63 2.49
N TYR A 173 15.87 13.32 2.45
CA TYR A 173 14.58 12.75 2.11
C TYR A 173 13.97 13.54 0.97
N VAL A 174 13.02 12.92 0.26
CA VAL A 174 12.04 13.67 -0.52
C VAL A 174 10.69 13.57 0.13
N LEU A 175 10.03 14.73 0.18
CA LEU A 175 8.63 14.89 0.48
C LEU A 175 7.89 15.25 -0.81
N ALA A 176 7.00 14.38 -1.30
CA ALA A 176 6.29 14.60 -2.55
C ALA A 176 4.77 14.47 -2.41
N LEU A 177 4.03 15.26 -3.19
CA LEU A 177 2.59 15.12 -3.42
C LEU A 177 2.38 14.70 -4.86
N LEU A 178 1.59 13.65 -5.07
CA LEU A 178 1.27 13.11 -6.39
C LEU A 178 -0.24 13.22 -6.66
N ALA A 179 -0.62 13.59 -7.88
CA ALA A 179 -2.00 13.62 -8.35
C ALA A 179 -2.09 13.37 -9.85
N LEU A 180 -3.28 13.20 -10.41
CA LEU A 180 -3.45 12.87 -11.83
C LEU A 180 -3.06 14.09 -12.69
N ALA A 181 -2.47 13.86 -13.86
CA ALA A 181 -2.01 14.91 -14.77
C ALA A 181 -3.12 15.90 -15.16
N LYS A 182 -4.31 15.37 -15.42
CA LYS A 182 -5.51 16.15 -15.75
C LYS A 182 -6.10 16.95 -14.56
N GLU A 183 -5.61 16.75 -13.34
CA GLU A 183 -6.13 17.35 -12.10
C GLU A 183 -5.11 18.31 -11.44
N LYS A 184 -4.04 18.71 -12.16
CA LYS A 184 -2.99 19.66 -11.68
C LYS A 184 -3.53 20.97 -11.10
N GLU A 185 -4.74 21.38 -11.49
CA GLU A 185 -5.38 22.62 -11.07
C GLU A 185 -6.02 22.56 -9.67
N LEU A 186 -6.20 21.36 -9.08
CA LEU A 186 -6.85 21.17 -7.76
C LEU A 186 -5.96 21.41 -6.53
N LYS A 187 -4.84 22.16 -6.68
CA LYS A 187 -3.86 22.43 -5.60
C LYS A 187 -4.46 22.91 -4.27
N ARG A 188 -5.66 23.50 -4.28
CA ARG A 188 -6.31 24.13 -3.12
C ARG A 188 -6.95 23.17 -2.10
N GLU A 189 -7.17 21.91 -2.43
CA GLU A 189 -7.97 21.00 -1.56
C GLU A 189 -7.13 20.03 -0.71
N PHE A 190 -5.81 20.10 -0.78
CA PHE A 190 -4.90 19.26 0.00
C PHE A 190 -4.35 19.96 1.27
N ASP A 191 -4.82 21.17 1.56
CA ASP A 191 -4.52 21.81 2.83
C ASP A 191 -5.01 20.93 3.97
N TYR A 192 -4.18 20.80 5.01
CA TYR A 192 -4.41 19.99 6.19
C TYR A 192 -5.85 20.12 6.65
N ASP A 193 -6.64 19.11 6.29
CA ASP A 193 -8.04 19.07 6.65
C ASP A 193 -8.08 19.05 8.18
N THR A 194 -8.66 20.07 8.79
CA THR A 194 -8.63 20.29 10.24
C THR A 194 -9.48 19.29 11.01
N TYR A 195 -10.04 18.29 10.35
CA TYR A 195 -10.84 17.25 10.98
C TYR A 195 -9.97 16.39 11.89
N LYS A 196 -10.21 16.54 13.19
CA LYS A 196 -9.83 15.53 14.17
C LYS A 196 -10.57 14.25 13.83
N GLN A 197 -9.84 13.14 13.82
CA GLN A 197 -10.46 11.85 13.57
C GLN A 197 -11.14 11.37 14.85
N GLU A 198 -12.42 11.02 14.74
CA GLU A 198 -13.15 10.39 15.83
C GLU A 198 -12.85 8.89 15.88
N TYR A 199 -12.87 8.34 17.11
CA TYR A 199 -12.80 6.91 17.35
C TYR A 199 -14.21 6.33 17.36
N TYR A 200 -14.40 5.20 16.69
CA TYR A 200 -15.71 4.56 16.58
C TYR A 200 -15.74 3.21 17.27
N ASN A 201 -16.73 3.03 18.14
CA ASN A 201 -17.06 1.73 18.69
C ASN A 201 -18.04 1.02 17.74
N LEU A 202 -17.66 -0.15 17.21
CA LEU A 202 -18.48 -0.91 16.27
C LEU A 202 -19.50 -1.82 16.99
N GLY A 203 -19.42 -1.95 18.31
CA GLY A 203 -20.43 -2.59 19.15
C GLY A 203 -20.52 -4.10 18.99
N ALA A 204 -19.39 -4.77 18.74
CA ALA A 204 -19.35 -6.24 18.72
C ALA A 204 -19.29 -6.78 20.15
N GLU A 205 -20.32 -7.52 20.56
CA GLU A 205 -20.34 -8.19 21.86
C GLU A 205 -19.36 -9.38 21.86
N ASN A 206 -18.53 -9.50 22.90
CA ASN A 206 -17.58 -10.60 23.09
C ASN A 206 -16.51 -10.75 21.99
N LEU A 207 -16.18 -9.68 21.28
CA LEU A 207 -15.12 -9.64 20.28
C LEU A 207 -14.25 -8.39 20.49
N GLU A 208 -13.07 -8.58 21.07
CA GLU A 208 -12.14 -7.46 21.33
C GLU A 208 -11.42 -7.04 20.04
N ARG A 209 -10.97 -8.00 19.24
CA ARG A 209 -10.10 -7.75 18.09
C ARG A 209 -10.42 -8.61 16.89
N VAL A 210 -10.23 -8.03 15.71
CA VAL A 210 -10.27 -8.73 14.42
C VAL A 210 -8.90 -8.59 13.77
N HIS A 211 -8.17 -9.70 13.73
CA HIS A 211 -6.84 -9.80 13.17
C HIS A 211 -6.90 -10.44 11.78
N VAL A 212 -6.87 -9.61 10.73
CA VAL A 212 -6.97 -10.07 9.34
C VAL A 212 -5.60 -10.48 8.82
N LYS A 213 -5.42 -11.76 8.49
CA LYS A 213 -4.18 -12.31 7.92
C LYS A 213 -4.14 -12.11 6.40
N LEU A 214 -3.11 -11.39 5.94
CA LEU A 214 -2.90 -11.01 4.54
C LEU A 214 -1.77 -11.80 3.90
N LEU A 215 -1.95 -12.17 2.63
CA LEU A 215 -0.91 -12.71 1.74
C LEU A 215 -0.81 -11.86 0.45
N PRO A 216 0.02 -10.81 0.41
CA PRO A 216 0.41 -10.16 -0.83
C PRO A 216 1.24 -11.09 -1.74
N ILE A 217 0.81 -11.20 -2.99
CA ILE A 217 1.52 -11.86 -4.09
C ILE A 217 1.86 -10.78 -5.12
N ILE A 218 3.14 -10.47 -5.24
CA ILE A 218 3.62 -9.30 -5.96
C ILE A 218 4.13 -9.72 -7.34
N ASP A 219 3.64 -9.05 -8.39
CA ASP A 219 4.14 -9.20 -9.75
C ASP A 219 5.60 -8.76 -9.85
N GLY A 220 6.43 -9.57 -10.50
CA GLY A 220 7.83 -9.28 -10.70
C GLY A 220 8.09 -7.98 -11.43
N ARG A 221 7.18 -7.48 -12.26
CA ARG A 221 7.33 -6.14 -12.88
C ARG A 221 7.29 -5.00 -11.89
N ILE A 222 6.64 -5.17 -10.73
CA ILE A 222 6.68 -4.20 -9.64
C ILE A 222 8.09 -4.17 -9.02
N LEU A 223 8.75 -5.33 -8.95
CA LEU A 223 10.01 -5.51 -8.22
C LEU A 223 11.26 -5.53 -9.12
N ASN A 224 11.07 -5.74 -10.42
CA ASN A 224 12.13 -5.93 -11.41
C ASN A 224 11.96 -4.91 -12.52
N TYR A 225 12.04 -3.63 -12.13
CA TYR A 225 12.09 -2.52 -13.06
C TYR A 225 13.45 -2.41 -13.77
N GLY A 226 14.37 -3.36 -13.54
CA GLY A 226 15.68 -3.44 -14.21
C GLY A 226 16.72 -2.40 -13.76
N ILE A 227 16.33 -1.42 -12.92
CA ILE A 227 17.19 -0.28 -12.56
C ILE A 227 17.46 -0.22 -11.03
N ILE A 228 16.60 -0.82 -10.20
CA ILE A 228 16.77 -0.90 -8.74
C ILE A 228 16.59 -2.33 -8.25
N ASP A 229 17.34 -2.67 -7.22
CA ASP A 229 17.21 -3.92 -6.47
C ASP A 229 15.80 -4.08 -5.91
N ALA A 230 15.15 -5.21 -6.24
CA ALA A 230 13.80 -5.58 -5.81
C ALA A 230 13.53 -5.36 -4.32
N ARG A 231 14.55 -5.55 -3.47
CA ARG A 231 14.50 -5.29 -2.02
C ARG A 231 14.11 -3.85 -1.68
N THR A 232 14.57 -2.89 -2.46
CA THR A 232 14.29 -1.46 -2.26
C THR A 232 12.82 -1.15 -2.54
N LEU A 233 12.19 -1.88 -3.46
CA LEU A 233 10.81 -1.66 -3.91
C LEU A 233 9.77 -2.33 -2.98
N LEU A 234 10.19 -3.22 -2.08
CA LEU A 234 9.30 -3.81 -1.08
C LEU A 234 8.99 -2.86 0.08
N ARG A 235 9.95 -2.02 0.50
CA ARG A 235 9.77 -1.03 1.58
C ARG A 235 8.63 -0.04 1.32
N PRO A 236 8.50 0.55 0.11
CA PRO A 236 7.39 1.45 -0.16
C PRO A 236 6.03 0.76 -0.07
N ILE A 237 5.94 -0.48 -0.55
CA ILE A 237 4.74 -1.33 -0.44
C ILE A 237 4.34 -1.53 1.01
N LEU A 238 5.29 -1.88 1.87
CA LEU A 238 5.02 -2.06 3.30
C LEU A 238 4.61 -0.76 3.99
N SER A 239 5.21 0.36 3.60
CA SER A 239 4.81 1.69 4.09
C SER A 239 3.37 2.04 3.68
N TYR A 240 2.94 1.61 2.48
CA TYR A 240 1.57 1.81 2.02
C TYR A 240 0.57 1.02 2.85
N TYR A 241 0.85 -0.26 3.11
CA TYR A 241 0.00 -1.06 4.01
C TYR A 241 -0.05 -0.46 5.43
N ASN A 242 1.04 0.12 5.93
CA ASN A 242 1.04 0.82 7.23
C ASN A 242 0.09 2.04 7.22
N TYR A 243 0.03 2.76 6.11
CA TYR A 243 -0.94 3.86 5.95
C TYR A 243 -2.38 3.34 5.90
N ILE A 244 -2.64 2.22 5.22
CA ILE A 244 -3.96 1.57 5.22
C ILE A 244 -4.36 1.13 6.63
N ASP A 245 -3.47 0.43 7.33
CA ASP A 245 -3.70 -0.08 8.69
C ASP A 245 -4.03 1.05 9.67
N MET A 246 -3.32 2.19 9.57
CA MET A 246 -3.66 3.41 10.31
C MET A 246 -5.12 3.83 10.09
N LEU A 247 -5.65 3.79 8.86
CA LEU A 247 -7.02 4.24 8.62
C LEU A 247 -8.05 3.39 9.38
N PHE A 248 -7.76 2.11 9.63
CA PHE A 248 -8.62 1.21 10.42
C PHE A 248 -8.36 1.28 11.93
N GLY A 249 -7.27 1.91 12.37
CA GLY A 249 -6.93 2.05 13.80
C GLY A 249 -7.85 2.98 14.59
N VAL A 250 -8.86 3.57 13.95
CA VAL A 250 -9.90 4.39 14.56
C VAL A 250 -10.99 3.56 15.25
N PHE A 251 -11.02 2.24 15.01
CA PHE A 251 -12.04 1.35 15.59
C PHE A 251 -11.60 0.78 16.93
N THR A 252 -12.48 0.83 17.94
CA THR A 252 -12.16 0.44 19.32
C THR A 252 -12.82 -0.85 19.80
N SER A 253 -13.91 -1.30 19.17
CA SER A 253 -14.57 -2.56 19.53
C SER A 253 -15.40 -3.11 18.35
N PRO A 254 -14.89 -4.10 17.59
CA PRO A 254 -13.56 -4.67 17.76
C PRO A 254 -12.49 -3.72 17.22
N ILE A 255 -11.28 -3.83 17.75
CA ILE A 255 -10.10 -3.24 17.12
C ILE A 255 -9.83 -4.04 15.84
N ILE A 256 -9.76 -3.35 14.71
CA ILE A 256 -9.43 -3.97 13.42
C ILE A 256 -7.96 -3.75 13.15
N SER A 257 -7.26 -4.83 12.79
CA SER A 257 -5.86 -4.77 12.43
C SER A 257 -5.53 -5.78 11.35
N PHE A 258 -4.52 -5.45 10.56
CA PHE A 258 -4.03 -6.32 9.51
C PHE A 258 -2.68 -6.92 9.91
N ASN A 259 -2.41 -8.13 9.43
CA ASN A 259 -1.12 -8.79 9.59
C ASN A 259 -0.71 -9.42 8.26
N ILE A 260 0.37 -8.92 7.67
CA ILE A 260 1.06 -9.53 6.54
C ILE A 260 1.82 -10.76 7.08
N SER A 261 1.14 -11.91 7.05
CA SER A 261 1.68 -13.17 7.57
C SER A 261 2.63 -13.85 6.59
N GLY A 262 2.63 -13.44 5.32
CA GLY A 262 3.58 -13.89 4.31
C GLY A 262 3.59 -12.97 3.10
N ILE A 263 4.64 -13.03 2.29
CA ILE A 263 4.77 -12.29 1.03
C ILE A 263 5.25 -13.27 -0.04
N VAL A 264 4.65 -13.25 -1.23
CA VAL A 264 5.11 -14.05 -2.37
C VAL A 264 5.66 -13.14 -3.46
N ILE A 265 6.91 -13.38 -3.87
CA ILE A 265 7.59 -12.63 -4.93
C ILE A 265 8.29 -13.58 -5.89
N PRO A 266 8.44 -13.22 -7.18
CA PRO A 266 9.18 -14.05 -8.13
C PRO A 266 10.69 -14.03 -7.83
N GLU A 267 11.37 -15.14 -8.10
CA GLU A 267 12.79 -15.31 -7.79
C GLU A 267 13.71 -14.56 -8.76
N THR A 268 13.47 -14.63 -10.07
CA THR A 268 14.42 -14.13 -11.09
C THR A 268 13.80 -13.54 -12.36
N GLU A 269 12.50 -13.72 -12.63
CA GLU A 269 11.87 -13.24 -13.87
C GLU A 269 10.73 -12.23 -13.57
N PRO A 270 10.43 -11.31 -14.48
CA PRO A 270 9.39 -10.28 -14.31
C PRO A 270 7.98 -10.84 -14.58
N PHE A 271 7.69 -12.06 -14.13
CA PHE A 271 6.36 -12.65 -14.22
C PHE A 271 5.54 -12.39 -12.96
N MET A 272 4.23 -12.45 -13.12
CA MET A 272 3.29 -12.58 -12.02
C MET A 272 3.14 -14.05 -11.64
N PRO A 273 3.47 -14.40 -10.38
CA PRO A 273 3.28 -15.74 -9.87
C PRO A 273 1.89 -16.30 -10.18
N PHE A 274 1.83 -17.55 -10.64
CA PHE A 274 0.61 -18.33 -10.85
C PHE A 274 -0.30 -17.89 -12.00
N ILE A 275 -0.10 -16.71 -12.59
CA ILE A 275 -0.90 -16.26 -13.74
C ILE A 275 -0.15 -16.43 -15.05
N ASP A 276 1.13 -16.07 -15.11
CA ASP A 276 1.84 -16.11 -16.38
C ASP A 276 2.18 -17.54 -16.82
N THR A 277 1.90 -17.82 -18.08
CA THR A 277 2.15 -19.12 -18.71
C THR A 277 3.30 -19.08 -19.71
N LYS A 278 3.92 -17.92 -19.96
CA LYS A 278 5.02 -17.73 -20.93
C LYS A 278 6.27 -17.13 -20.26
N LYS A 279 7.45 -17.37 -20.84
CA LYS A 279 8.74 -16.77 -20.39
C LYS A 279 8.82 -15.28 -20.71
N ALA A 280 8.29 -14.88 -21.87
CA ALA A 280 8.08 -13.48 -22.20
C ALA A 280 6.72 -13.03 -21.67
N VAL A 281 6.74 -12.05 -20.76
CA VAL A 281 5.55 -11.58 -20.08
C VAL A 281 5.05 -10.32 -20.80
N PRO A 282 3.82 -10.28 -21.34
CA PRO A 282 3.28 -9.08 -21.95
C PRO A 282 3.05 -7.96 -20.91
N PRO A 283 3.00 -6.67 -21.34
CA PRO A 283 2.68 -5.54 -20.46
C PRO A 283 1.21 -5.53 -20.01
N THR A 284 0.37 -6.32 -20.67
CA THR A 284 -1.05 -6.50 -20.38
C THR A 284 -1.31 -7.93 -19.94
N ILE A 285 -2.27 -8.12 -19.04
CA ILE A 285 -2.79 -9.41 -18.59
C ILE A 285 -4.28 -9.46 -18.92
N TYR A 286 -4.80 -10.60 -19.36
CA TYR A 286 -6.21 -10.74 -19.66
C TYR A 286 -6.97 -11.36 -18.47
N LEU A 287 -8.24 -11.02 -18.32
CA LEU A 287 -9.08 -11.52 -17.23
C LEU A 287 -9.17 -13.05 -17.24
N ILE A 288 -9.19 -13.66 -18.41
CA ILE A 288 -9.20 -15.12 -18.54
C ILE A 288 -7.91 -15.75 -17.98
N ASP A 289 -6.75 -15.12 -18.19
CA ASP A 289 -5.47 -15.61 -17.66
C ASP A 289 -5.46 -15.50 -16.13
N ILE A 290 -5.94 -14.39 -15.58
CA ILE A 290 -6.11 -14.22 -14.13
C ILE A 290 -7.02 -15.31 -13.56
N LEU A 291 -8.20 -15.52 -14.16
CA LEU A 291 -9.16 -16.50 -13.68
C LEU A 291 -8.57 -17.91 -13.70
N ASN A 292 -7.86 -18.27 -14.77
CA ASN A 292 -7.18 -19.54 -14.88
C ASN A 292 -6.06 -19.68 -13.84
N GLY A 293 -5.23 -18.66 -13.66
CA GLY A 293 -4.15 -18.65 -12.67
C GLY A 293 -4.66 -18.72 -11.24
N LEU A 294 -5.71 -17.96 -10.92
CA LEU A 294 -6.41 -18.01 -9.64
C LEU A 294 -7.01 -19.37 -9.36
N SER A 295 -7.68 -19.97 -10.34
CA SER A 295 -8.20 -21.32 -10.21
C SER A 295 -7.09 -22.33 -9.90
N GLN A 296 -5.94 -22.23 -10.58
CA GLN A 296 -4.78 -23.08 -10.27
C GLN A 296 -4.20 -22.82 -8.88
N LEU A 297 -4.08 -21.56 -8.46
CA LEU A 297 -3.62 -21.19 -7.13
C LEU A 297 -4.54 -21.81 -6.05
N MET A 298 -5.85 -21.64 -6.19
CA MET A 298 -6.84 -22.10 -5.22
C MET A 298 -7.05 -23.61 -5.21
N LEU A 299 -6.95 -24.29 -6.36
CA LEU A 299 -7.18 -25.74 -6.43
C LEU A 299 -5.91 -26.56 -6.23
N LYS A 300 -4.78 -26.13 -6.77
CA LYS A 300 -3.55 -26.94 -6.84
C LYS A 300 -2.47 -26.49 -5.87
N LYS A 301 -2.57 -25.28 -5.32
CA LYS A 301 -1.53 -24.68 -4.48
C LYS A 301 -2.02 -24.25 -3.10
N LYS A 302 -3.31 -24.49 -2.79
CA LYS A 302 -3.91 -24.26 -1.47
C LYS A 302 -3.08 -24.87 -0.33
N THR A 303 -2.76 -26.16 -0.41
CA THR A 303 -1.94 -26.83 0.61
C THR A 303 -0.49 -26.35 0.60
N TYR A 304 0.04 -26.00 -0.58
CA TYR A 304 1.46 -25.69 -0.77
C TYR A 304 1.89 -24.37 -0.13
N PHE A 305 0.98 -23.38 -0.08
CA PHE A 305 1.21 -22.10 0.61
C PHE A 305 0.44 -21.99 1.94
N GLY A 306 -0.28 -23.04 2.33
CA GLY A 306 -1.22 -22.96 3.44
C GLY A 306 -2.26 -21.86 3.24
N LEU A 307 -2.82 -21.71 2.04
CA LEU A 307 -3.73 -20.59 1.71
C LEU A 307 -4.93 -20.50 2.66
N SER A 308 -5.34 -21.61 3.27
CA SER A 308 -6.40 -21.68 4.28
C SER A 308 -6.04 -20.98 5.61
N SER A 309 -4.78 -20.62 5.84
CA SER A 309 -4.37 -19.86 7.03
C SER A 309 -4.47 -18.34 6.85
N TYR A 310 -4.89 -17.87 5.67
CA TYR A 310 -5.02 -16.45 5.36
C TYR A 310 -6.48 -16.07 5.18
N ASP A 311 -6.80 -14.84 5.57
CA ASP A 311 -8.14 -14.28 5.35
C ASP A 311 -8.27 -13.70 3.95
N ILE A 312 -7.23 -13.01 3.51
CA ILE A 312 -7.21 -12.28 2.24
C ILE A 312 -5.90 -12.53 1.50
N VAL A 313 -5.99 -12.98 0.25
CA VAL A 313 -4.88 -13.03 -0.69
C VAL A 313 -4.98 -11.82 -1.62
N ILE A 314 -3.89 -11.08 -1.79
CA ILE A 314 -3.85 -9.88 -2.60
C ILE A 314 -2.86 -10.09 -3.73
N LEU A 315 -3.38 -10.25 -4.95
CA LEU A 315 -2.59 -10.26 -6.16
C LEU A 315 -2.30 -8.81 -6.57
N MET A 316 -1.05 -8.36 -6.41
CA MET A 316 -0.61 -7.04 -6.80
C MET A 316 0.05 -7.10 -8.18
N ALA A 317 -0.62 -6.57 -9.20
CA ALA A 317 -0.14 -6.63 -10.57
C ALA A 317 0.46 -5.31 -11.05
N GLY A 318 1.66 -5.35 -11.62
CA GLY A 318 2.30 -4.19 -12.25
C GLY A 318 1.82 -3.94 -13.69
N ARG A 319 0.71 -4.58 -14.10
CA ARG A 319 0.25 -4.68 -15.49
C ARG A 319 -1.21 -4.31 -15.64
N ARG A 320 -1.58 -3.87 -16.85
CA ARG A 320 -2.97 -3.57 -17.23
C ARG A 320 -3.76 -4.87 -17.27
N LEU A 321 -4.94 -4.89 -16.66
CA LEU A 321 -5.90 -5.94 -16.85
C LEU A 321 -6.87 -5.56 -17.97
N PHE A 322 -6.94 -6.34 -19.04
CA PHE A 322 -7.97 -6.21 -20.08
C PHE A 322 -8.99 -7.35 -19.96
N LYS A 323 -10.22 -7.12 -20.40
CA LYS A 323 -11.26 -8.14 -20.33
C LYS A 323 -10.92 -9.30 -21.26
N ASP A 324 -10.48 -8.99 -22.48
CA ASP A 324 -10.08 -9.94 -23.51
C ASP A 324 -9.10 -9.31 -24.52
N ILE A 325 -8.65 -10.11 -25.48
CA ILE A 325 -7.66 -9.73 -26.50
C ILE A 325 -8.17 -8.71 -27.52
N SER A 326 -9.49 -8.52 -27.64
CA SER A 326 -10.10 -7.56 -28.56
C SER A 326 -10.11 -6.14 -27.99
N GLU A 327 -9.90 -5.97 -26.68
CA GLU A 327 -9.72 -4.67 -26.06
C GLU A 327 -8.29 -4.15 -26.31
N SER A 328 -8.16 -3.06 -27.05
CA SER A 328 -6.89 -2.36 -27.25
C SER A 328 -6.72 -1.16 -26.32
N HIS A 329 -7.81 -0.70 -25.70
CA HIS A 329 -7.86 0.47 -24.82
C HIS A 329 -8.83 0.24 -23.66
N GLY A 330 -8.45 0.75 -22.47
CA GLY A 330 -9.22 0.62 -21.24
C GLY A 330 -8.74 -0.54 -20.38
N SER A 331 -8.43 -0.26 -19.11
CA SER A 331 -8.18 -1.32 -18.12
C SER A 331 -9.48 -1.67 -17.40
N VAL A 332 -9.70 -2.95 -17.19
CA VAL A 332 -10.60 -3.45 -16.15
C VAL A 332 -9.97 -3.05 -14.82
N SER A 333 -10.75 -2.37 -13.99
CA SER A 333 -10.33 -2.03 -12.64
C SER A 333 -10.05 -3.28 -11.82
N SER A 334 -9.32 -3.08 -10.73
CA SER A 334 -9.13 -4.06 -9.67
C SER A 334 -10.43 -4.83 -9.34
N LYS A 335 -10.32 -6.12 -9.03
CA LYS A 335 -11.47 -7.05 -8.89
C LYS A 335 -11.34 -7.95 -7.67
N ASN A 336 -12.49 -8.25 -7.06
CA ASN A 336 -12.62 -9.28 -6.04
C ASN A 336 -13.08 -10.61 -6.67
N PHE A 337 -12.32 -11.66 -6.39
CA PHE A 337 -12.64 -13.06 -6.67
C PHE A 337 -12.87 -13.80 -5.34
N TYR A 338 -13.69 -14.85 -5.36
CA TYR A 338 -14.07 -15.58 -4.14
C TYR A 338 -14.52 -14.62 -3.02
N LYS A 339 -15.55 -13.83 -3.32
CA LYS A 339 -16.11 -12.85 -2.38
C LYS A 339 -16.71 -13.60 -1.19
N ARG A 340 -16.20 -13.32 0.00
CA ARG A 340 -16.82 -13.72 1.27
C ARG A 340 -16.78 -12.54 2.22
N ALA A 341 -17.69 -12.52 3.18
CA ALA A 341 -17.55 -11.61 4.30
C ALA A 341 -16.44 -12.11 5.23
N ILE A 342 -15.83 -11.22 5.98
CA ILE A 342 -14.63 -11.53 6.77
C ILE A 342 -14.89 -12.55 7.88
N CYS A 343 -16.08 -12.52 8.50
CA CYS A 343 -16.49 -13.42 9.55
C CYS A 343 -17.04 -14.77 9.05
N ASP A 344 -17.22 -14.94 7.74
CA ASP A 344 -17.64 -16.22 7.18
C ASP A 344 -16.47 -17.20 7.28
N ALA A 345 -16.46 -18.05 8.32
CA ALA A 345 -15.43 -19.07 8.53
C ALA A 345 -15.46 -20.08 7.37
N THR A 346 -14.43 -20.04 6.52
CA THR A 346 -14.28 -20.97 5.39
C THR A 346 -12.81 -21.32 5.20
N GLU A 347 -12.54 -22.45 4.53
CA GLU A 347 -11.18 -22.85 4.22
C GLU A 347 -10.50 -22.03 3.11
N ASN A 348 -11.22 -21.10 2.46
CA ASN A 348 -10.74 -20.39 1.28
C ASN A 348 -10.60 -18.88 1.58
N PRO A 349 -9.43 -18.27 1.33
CA PRO A 349 -9.27 -16.83 1.48
C PRO A 349 -10.11 -16.07 0.45
N SER A 350 -10.48 -14.83 0.78
CA SER A 350 -10.98 -13.91 -0.23
C SER A 350 -9.80 -13.46 -1.11
N VAL A 351 -10.00 -13.38 -2.42
CA VAL A 351 -8.91 -13.01 -3.33
C VAL A 351 -9.17 -11.65 -3.96
N ILE A 352 -8.24 -10.73 -3.76
CA ILE A 352 -8.27 -9.39 -4.33
C ILE A 352 -7.22 -9.35 -5.43
N TYR A 353 -7.65 -9.07 -6.65
CA TYR A 353 -6.74 -8.62 -7.69
C TYR A 353 -6.70 -7.10 -7.68
N SER A 354 -5.54 -6.58 -7.32
CA SER A 354 -5.26 -5.15 -7.30
C SER A 354 -4.23 -4.85 -8.38
N VAL A 355 -4.63 -4.04 -9.35
CA VAL A 355 -3.67 -3.45 -10.26
C VAL A 355 -2.90 -2.41 -9.45
N TYR A 356 -1.61 -2.64 -9.26
CA TYR A 356 -0.69 -1.72 -8.59
C TYR A 356 -0.69 -0.34 -9.25
N SER A 357 -1.03 -0.28 -10.55
CA SER A 357 -1.16 0.94 -11.35
C SER A 357 -2.56 1.59 -11.38
N ASP A 358 -3.55 1.09 -10.63
CA ASP A 358 -4.86 1.75 -10.59
C ASP A 358 -4.77 3.01 -9.72
N TYR A 359 -4.84 4.15 -10.42
CA TYR A 359 -5.10 5.56 -10.08
C TYR A 359 -5.96 5.93 -8.85
N LEU A 360 -6.45 4.95 -8.10
CA LEU A 360 -7.43 5.08 -7.04
C LEU A 360 -6.92 4.24 -5.87
N HIS A 361 -6.03 4.83 -5.06
CA HIS A 361 -5.63 4.31 -3.74
C HIS A 361 -6.83 3.82 -2.93
N ASP A 362 -7.98 4.46 -3.15
CA ASP A 362 -9.30 4.12 -2.68
C ASP A 362 -9.66 2.64 -2.89
N TYR A 363 -9.33 2.00 -4.02
CA TYR A 363 -9.87 0.67 -4.30
C TYR A 363 -9.40 -0.41 -3.33
N LEU A 364 -8.13 -0.43 -2.90
CA LEU A 364 -7.67 -1.48 -1.97
C LEU A 364 -8.28 -1.28 -0.58
N ILE A 365 -8.35 -0.03 -0.10
CA ILE A 365 -9.04 0.32 1.15
C ILE A 365 -10.52 -0.01 1.05
N TRP A 366 -11.19 0.32 -0.05
CA TRP A 366 -12.59 -0.06 -0.29
C TRP A 366 -12.77 -1.55 -0.38
N PHE A 367 -11.82 -2.30 -0.94
CA PHE A 367 -11.91 -3.75 -0.91
C PHE A 367 -11.83 -4.30 0.50
N PHE A 368 -10.99 -3.73 1.36
CA PHE A 368 -10.97 -4.08 2.78
C PHE A 368 -12.28 -3.69 3.46
N ILE A 369 -12.77 -2.46 3.31
CA ILE A 369 -14.07 -2.03 3.86
C ILE A 369 -15.19 -2.95 3.38
N SER A 370 -15.19 -3.33 2.09
CA SER A 370 -16.20 -4.22 1.52
C SER A 370 -16.22 -5.64 2.11
N LYS A 371 -15.20 -6.05 2.87
CA LYS A 371 -15.22 -7.33 3.60
C LYS A 371 -16.04 -7.27 4.89
N PHE A 372 -16.30 -6.07 5.38
CA PHE A 372 -17.07 -5.78 6.60
C PHE A 372 -18.44 -5.18 6.26
N ALA A 373 -18.95 -5.38 5.05
CA ALA A 373 -20.21 -4.80 4.62
C ALA A 373 -20.93 -5.77 3.66
N THR A 374 -22.26 -5.93 3.80
CA THR A 374 -23.05 -6.87 2.98
C THR A 374 -23.48 -6.25 1.65
N SER A 375 -23.23 -6.97 0.54
CA SER A 375 -23.23 -6.44 -0.83
C SER A 375 -24.56 -5.86 -1.35
N ALA A 376 -25.71 -6.26 -0.81
CA ALA A 376 -27.02 -5.82 -1.31
C ALA A 376 -27.51 -4.49 -0.71
N ARG A 377 -27.01 -4.07 0.47
CA ARG A 377 -27.53 -2.91 1.22
C ARG A 377 -26.60 -1.69 1.22
N ILE A 378 -25.30 -1.91 1.02
CA ILE A 378 -24.26 -0.86 1.00
C ILE A 378 -24.56 0.25 0.01
N LYS A 379 -24.82 -0.06 -1.26
CA LYS A 379 -24.99 0.98 -2.28
C LYS A 379 -26.20 1.87 -1.97
N HIS A 380 -27.25 1.29 -1.41
CA HIS A 380 -28.45 2.02 -0.99
C HIS A 380 -28.16 2.87 0.26
N GLU A 381 -27.56 2.31 1.31
CA GLU A 381 -27.27 3.05 2.55
C GLU A 381 -26.22 4.15 2.33
N LEU A 382 -25.21 3.89 1.51
CA LEU A 382 -24.20 4.89 1.12
C LEU A 382 -24.80 6.08 0.36
N GLN A 383 -25.81 5.88 -0.47
CA GLN A 383 -26.46 6.97 -1.20
C GLN A 383 -27.24 7.94 -0.31
N HIS A 384 -27.60 7.52 0.90
CA HIS A 384 -28.44 8.29 1.84
C HIS A 384 -27.66 8.81 3.05
N CYS A 385 -26.34 8.59 3.09
CA CYS A 385 -25.48 9.12 4.13
C CYS A 385 -25.17 10.60 3.90
N GLU A 386 -25.49 11.43 4.89
CA GLU A 386 -25.14 12.86 4.91
C GLU A 386 -23.61 13.00 4.89
N GLY A 387 -23.05 13.71 3.90
CA GLY A 387 -21.59 13.75 3.62
C GLY A 387 -21.07 12.64 2.69
N PHE A 388 -21.79 11.53 2.54
CA PHE A 388 -21.44 10.48 1.58
C PHE A 388 -21.96 10.77 0.18
N GLY A 389 -23.00 11.58 -0.02
CA GLY A 389 -23.36 12.05 -1.37
C GLY A 389 -22.17 12.74 -2.05
N GLU A 390 -21.47 13.61 -1.33
CA GLU A 390 -20.27 14.28 -1.82
C GLU A 390 -19.06 13.34 -1.87
N THR A 391 -18.85 12.48 -0.87
CA THR A 391 -17.77 11.46 -0.86
C THR A 391 -17.95 10.44 -1.99
N TYR A 392 -19.16 9.91 -2.20
CA TYR A 392 -19.58 9.05 -3.30
C TYR A 392 -19.49 9.73 -4.65
N ILE A 393 -19.89 11.00 -4.80
CA ILE A 393 -19.69 11.77 -6.04
C ILE A 393 -18.19 11.98 -6.28
N ARG A 394 -17.39 12.28 -5.27
CA ARG A 394 -15.91 12.33 -5.35
C ARG A 394 -15.33 10.97 -5.74
N MET A 395 -15.91 9.86 -5.27
CA MET A 395 -15.55 8.47 -5.59
C MET A 395 -15.96 8.04 -7.02
N ASN A 396 -17.16 8.42 -7.49
CA ASN A 396 -17.70 8.02 -8.80
C ASN A 396 -17.21 8.91 -9.94
N SER A 397 -16.87 10.18 -9.65
CA SER A 397 -16.52 11.15 -10.69
C SER A 397 -15.11 10.98 -11.28
N ARG A 398 -14.33 9.97 -10.86
CA ARG A 398 -12.94 9.73 -11.33
C ARG A 398 -12.02 10.95 -11.12
N ARG A 399 -12.32 11.79 -10.11
CA ARG A 399 -11.74 13.14 -9.98
C ARG A 399 -10.75 13.34 -8.83
N ARG A 400 -10.53 12.42 -7.88
CA ARG A 400 -9.63 12.72 -6.74
C ARG A 400 -8.84 11.51 -6.22
N THR A 401 -7.61 11.79 -5.78
CA THR A 401 -6.65 10.91 -5.09
C THR A 401 -6.66 11.15 -3.58
N PHE A 402 -7.84 11.12 -2.97
CA PHE A 402 -7.97 11.35 -1.53
C PHE A 402 -8.51 10.09 -0.89
N LEU A 403 -7.68 9.39 -0.11
CA LEU A 403 -8.15 8.35 0.79
C LEU A 403 -9.03 9.03 1.85
N PRO A 404 -10.37 8.87 1.81
CA PRO A 404 -11.23 9.54 2.75
C PRO A 404 -10.94 8.98 4.14
N TRP A 405 -11.04 9.84 5.15
CA TRP A 405 -11.18 9.35 6.52
C TRP A 405 -12.32 8.33 6.59
N ILE A 406 -12.19 7.38 7.53
CA ILE A 406 -13.35 6.58 7.90
C ILE A 406 -14.36 7.53 8.53
N ASP A 407 -15.41 7.79 7.77
CA ASP A 407 -16.59 8.54 8.19
C ASP A 407 -17.46 7.66 9.12
N GLN A 408 -18.22 8.30 10.00
CA GLN A 408 -19.25 7.71 10.84
C GLN A 408 -20.18 6.80 10.04
N CYS A 409 -20.50 7.11 8.78
CA CYS A 409 -21.30 6.21 7.95
C CYS A 409 -20.59 4.88 7.64
N VAL A 410 -19.29 4.90 7.34
CA VAL A 410 -18.50 3.67 7.17
C VAL A 410 -18.46 2.90 8.49
N ALA A 411 -18.25 3.60 9.60
CA ALA A 411 -18.29 3.00 10.92
C ALA A 411 -19.67 2.36 11.24
N ASN A 412 -20.78 3.02 10.90
CA ASN A 412 -22.14 2.51 11.09
C ASN A 412 -22.39 1.24 10.28
N MET A 413 -21.95 1.20 9.01
CA MET A 413 -22.05 -0.01 8.19
C MET A 413 -21.28 -1.18 8.79
N MET A 414 -20.04 -0.93 9.24
CA MET A 414 -19.21 -1.95 9.87
C MET A 414 -19.78 -2.37 11.23
N SER A 415 -20.35 -1.44 12.00
CA SER A 415 -21.06 -1.74 13.25
C SER A 415 -22.26 -2.64 13.01
N HIS A 416 -23.09 -2.32 12.02
CA HIS A 416 -24.20 -3.18 11.62
C HIS A 416 -23.71 -4.57 11.21
N TYR A 417 -22.60 -4.66 10.47
CA TYR A 417 -22.01 -5.94 10.10
C TYR A 417 -21.65 -6.78 11.34
N PHE A 418 -20.87 -6.23 12.26
CA PHE A 418 -20.44 -6.95 13.47
C PHE A 418 -21.57 -7.31 14.43
N LYS A 419 -22.65 -6.52 14.48
CA LYS A 419 -23.84 -6.85 15.27
C LYS A 419 -24.66 -8.00 14.70
N ASN A 420 -24.52 -8.29 13.41
CA ASN A 420 -25.37 -9.24 12.69
C ASN A 420 -24.61 -10.47 12.16
N HIS A 421 -23.30 -10.58 12.39
CA HIS A 421 -22.50 -11.71 11.93
C HIS A 421 -21.74 -12.32 13.11
N ASP A 422 -21.67 -13.65 13.14
CA ASP A 422 -20.85 -14.37 14.10
C ASP A 422 -19.38 -14.30 13.67
N CYS A 423 -18.60 -13.52 14.41
CA CYS A 423 -17.17 -13.33 14.21
C CYS A 423 -16.33 -14.08 15.25
N SER A 424 -16.91 -15.02 16.00
CA SER A 424 -16.25 -15.77 17.08
C SER A 424 -15.01 -16.54 16.63
N TYR A 425 -14.88 -16.85 15.34
CA TYR A 425 -13.65 -17.41 14.78
C TYR A 425 -12.39 -16.58 15.10
N PHE A 426 -12.52 -15.25 15.20
CA PHE A 426 -11.41 -14.36 15.56
C PHE A 426 -11.01 -14.44 17.03
N ASN A 427 -11.90 -14.90 17.93
CA ASN A 427 -11.58 -15.07 19.35
C ASN A 427 -10.58 -16.21 19.60
N ASN A 428 -10.50 -17.18 18.68
CA ASN A 428 -9.60 -18.34 18.79
C ASN A 428 -8.25 -18.13 18.08
N ASN A 429 -8.08 -17.02 17.35
CA ASN A 429 -6.84 -16.68 16.68
C ASN A 429 -5.94 -15.89 17.64
N GLU A 430 -5.32 -16.57 18.61
CA GLU A 430 -4.23 -15.99 19.40
C GLU A 430 -2.97 -15.78 18.52
N PHE A 431 -2.21 -14.73 18.84
CA PHE A 431 -1.03 -14.25 18.10
C PHE A 431 0.16 -15.22 18.08
#